data_AF-A0A8X6HAA3-F1
#
_entry.id   AF-A0A8X6HAA3-F1
#
_cell.length_a   1.000
_cell.length_b   1.000
_cell.length_c   1.000
_cell.angle_alpha   90.00
_cell.angle_beta   90.00
_cell.angle_gamma   90.00
#
_symmetry.space_group_name_H-M   'P 1'
#
loop_
_entity.id
_entity.type
_entity.pdbx_description
1 polymer ?
#
loop_
_entity_poly.entity_id
_entity_poly.type
_entity_poly.pdbx_seq_one_letter_code
_entity_poly.pdbx_strand_id
1 'polypeptide(L)'
;MIVTWSPKGTKPILVLRFLDSVDQLSGLVMPIKLTWLPTRLPENVKIVISTASEGEAKEYYLLHKMLSNENQFVEVHPLGEELAEQTVKCWLEMNGVI
;
A
#
# COMPACT_ATOMS: atom_id res chain seq x y z
N MET A 1 1.18 -2.82 -8.39
CA MET A 1 0.95 -1.37 -8.20
C MET A 1 0.84 -0.68 -9.57
N ILE A 2 -0.36 -0.29 -10.01
CA ILE A 2 -0.59 0.75 -11.03
C ILE A 2 -1.96 1.40 -10.76
N VAL A 3 -2.04 2.74 -10.75
CA VAL A 3 -3.31 3.46 -11.01
C VAL A 3 -3.01 4.62 -11.97
N THR A 4 -3.70 4.64 -13.10
CA THR A 4 -3.62 5.70 -14.11
C THR A 4 -4.75 6.71 -13.92
N TRP A 5 -4.46 7.99 -14.17
CA TRP A 5 -5.48 9.04 -14.32
C TRP A 5 -4.99 10.16 -15.25
N SER A 6 -5.91 10.74 -16.03
CA SER A 6 -5.65 11.81 -16.99
C SER A 6 -6.43 13.09 -16.60
N PRO A 7 -5.77 14.23 -16.32
CA PRO A 7 -6.44 15.49 -16.01
C PRO A 7 -6.79 16.28 -17.28
N LYS A 8 -7.97 16.92 -17.31
CA LYS A 8 -8.24 18.07 -18.21
C LYS A 8 -8.11 19.39 -17.42
N GLY A 9 -7.24 20.29 -17.89
CA GLY A 9 -7.19 21.71 -17.49
C GLY A 9 -6.34 22.04 -16.24
N THR A 10 -5.64 23.19 -16.29
CA THR A 10 -4.71 23.80 -15.28
C THR A 10 -4.10 22.85 -14.26
N LYS A 11 -2.94 22.28 -14.62
CA LYS A 11 -2.19 21.21 -13.93
C LYS A 11 -2.40 21.19 -12.40
N PRO A 12 -3.35 20.40 -11.87
CA PRO A 12 -3.43 20.16 -10.44
C PRO A 12 -2.19 19.36 -10.03
N ILE A 13 -1.46 19.83 -9.01
CA ILE A 13 -0.37 19.05 -8.41
C ILE A 13 -1.03 17.89 -7.65
N LEU A 14 -0.95 16.70 -8.23
CA LEU A 14 -1.32 15.47 -7.56
C LEU A 14 -0.25 15.15 -6.51
N VAL A 15 -0.63 15.16 -5.23
CA VAL A 15 0.25 14.75 -4.13
C VAL A 15 -0.03 13.28 -3.83
N LEU A 16 0.95 12.43 -4.11
CA LEU A 16 0.93 11.01 -3.76
C LEU A 16 1.71 10.81 -2.45
N ARG A 17 1.06 10.23 -1.44
CA ARG A 17 1.70 9.83 -0.18
C ARG A 17 1.68 8.32 -0.06
N PHE A 18 2.81 7.75 0.33
CA PHE A 18 2.94 6.34 0.63
C PHE A 18 3.12 6.20 2.14
N LEU A 19 2.22 5.48 2.77
CA LEU A 19 2.32 5.07 4.17
C LEU A 19 2.61 3.58 4.17
N ASP A 20 3.88 3.26 4.37
CA ASP A 20 4.32 1.88 4.41
C ASP A 20 4.24 1.29 5.82
N SER A 21 3.99 -0.01 5.88
CA SER A 21 3.92 -0.83 7.11
C SER A 21 3.12 -0.18 8.24
N VAL A 22 1.86 0.20 7.99
CA VAL A 22 1.01 0.85 9.02
C VAL A 22 0.78 -0.06 10.24
N ASP A 23 0.84 -1.36 10.05
CA ASP A 23 0.83 -2.37 11.12
C ASP A 23 1.99 -2.20 12.13
N GLN A 24 3.16 -1.69 11.72
CA GLN A 24 4.28 -1.47 12.64
C GLN A 24 4.11 -0.24 13.54
N LEU A 25 3.15 0.62 13.21
CA LEU A 25 2.85 1.78 14.05
C LEU A 25 2.10 1.37 15.31
N SER A 26 1.38 0.23 15.33
CA SER A 26 0.69 -0.24 16.53
C SER A 26 1.67 -0.91 17.52
N GLY A 27 2.02 -0.19 18.58
CA GLY A 27 2.86 -0.73 19.65
C GLY A 27 2.15 -1.84 20.44
N LEU A 28 2.95 -2.75 21.03
CA LEU A 28 2.54 -3.90 21.85
C LEU A 28 1.53 -3.61 22.99
N VAL A 29 1.38 -2.35 23.40
CA VAL A 29 0.64 -1.95 24.60
C VAL A 29 -0.77 -1.44 24.29
N MET A 30 -1.02 -0.89 23.08
CA MET A 30 -2.37 -0.52 22.64
C MET A 30 -2.47 -0.55 21.10
N PRO A 31 -3.48 -1.24 20.54
CA PRO A 31 -3.74 -1.17 19.11
C PRO A 31 -4.07 0.27 18.73
N ILE A 32 -3.28 0.86 17.84
CA ILE A 32 -3.54 2.19 17.32
C ILE A 32 -4.80 2.10 16.45
N LYS A 33 -5.90 2.71 16.92
CA LYS A 33 -7.21 2.73 16.23
C LYS A 33 -7.23 3.53 14.93
N LEU A 34 -6.06 3.85 14.36
CA LEU A 34 -5.86 4.69 13.17
C LEU A 34 -6.67 6.00 13.19
N THR A 35 -6.97 6.54 14.38
CA THR A 35 -7.81 7.74 14.54
C THR A 35 -7.16 9.00 13.97
N TRP A 36 -5.85 8.96 13.73
CA TRP A 36 -5.10 10.00 13.05
C TRP A 36 -5.25 9.94 11.53
N LEU A 37 -5.69 8.80 10.96
CA LEU A 37 -5.80 8.62 9.52
C LEU A 37 -7.04 9.37 9.00
N PRO A 38 -6.88 10.36 8.11
CA PRO A 38 -8.00 11.13 7.60
C PRO A 38 -8.90 10.26 6.71
N THR A 39 -10.22 10.35 6.91
CA THR A 39 -11.23 9.68 6.07
C THR A 39 -11.60 10.49 4.83
N ARG A 40 -11.16 11.74 4.74
CA ARG A 40 -11.38 12.64 3.60
C ARG A 40 -10.09 13.30 3.21
N LEU A 41 -9.77 13.26 1.93
CA LEU A 41 -8.60 13.89 1.34
C LEU A 41 -9.03 14.99 0.36
N PRO A 42 -8.23 16.04 0.18
CA PRO A 42 -8.43 16.98 -0.92
C PRO A 42 -8.42 16.27 -2.28
N GLU A 43 -9.12 16.81 -3.27
CA GLU A 43 -9.27 16.17 -4.60
C GLU A 43 -7.94 15.87 -5.29
N ASN A 44 -6.92 16.68 -5.02
CA ASN A 44 -5.58 16.57 -5.58
C ASN A 44 -4.62 15.72 -4.73
N VAL A 45 -5.11 15.00 -3.72
CA VAL A 45 -4.28 14.16 -2.84
C VAL A 45 -4.75 12.71 -2.92
N LYS A 46 -3.80 11.79 -3.07
CA LYS A 46 -4.03 10.36 -2.91
C LYS A 46 -3.03 9.79 -1.91
N ILE A 47 -3.50 8.86 -1.10
CA ILE A 47 -2.68 8.11 -0.16
C ILE A 47 -2.73 6.64 -0.57
N VAL A 48 -1.57 6.01 -0.63
CA VAL A 48 -1.40 4.56 -0.74
C VAL A 48 -0.95 4.08 0.64
N ILE A 49 -1.66 3.08 1.17
CA ILE A 49 -1.39 2.51 2.48
C ILE A 49 -1.06 1.03 2.28
N SER A 50 0.08 0.58 2.79
CA SER A 50 0.42 -0.84 2.90
C SER A 50 0.35 -1.28 4.36
N THR A 51 -0.11 -2.50 4.54
CA THR A 51 -0.18 -3.20 5.82
C THR A 51 -0.03 -4.69 5.56
N ALA A 52 0.62 -5.39 6.48
CA ALA A 52 0.63 -6.85 6.45
C ALA A 52 -0.79 -7.41 6.67
N SER A 53 -1.12 -8.51 5.98
CA SER A 53 -2.38 -9.25 6.15
C SER A 53 -2.24 -10.48 7.04
N GLU A 54 -1.03 -10.83 7.47
CA GLU A 54 -0.74 -12.03 8.25
C GLU A 54 -1.05 -11.85 9.75
N GLY A 55 -1.50 -12.93 10.42
CA GLY A 55 -1.71 -12.97 11.87
C GLY A 55 -2.96 -12.23 12.37
N GLU A 56 -2.92 -11.70 13.60
CA GLU A 56 -3.97 -10.82 14.17
C GLU A 56 -3.86 -9.38 13.65
N ALA A 57 -3.77 -9.19 12.32
CA ALA A 57 -3.63 -7.86 11.70
C ALA A 57 -4.92 -7.05 11.80
N LYS A 58 -5.19 -6.48 12.99
CA LYS A 58 -6.40 -5.69 13.29
C LYS A 58 -6.50 -4.45 12.38
N GLU A 59 -5.36 -3.89 12.02
CA GLU A 59 -5.20 -2.74 11.14
C GLU A 59 -5.64 -3.07 9.71
N TYR A 60 -5.31 -4.27 9.19
CA TYR A 60 -5.74 -4.74 7.87
C TYR A 60 -7.28 -4.76 7.77
N TYR A 61 -7.95 -5.41 8.73
CA TYR A 61 -9.41 -5.48 8.74
C TYR A 61 -10.07 -4.12 8.97
N LEU A 62 -9.45 -3.25 9.77
CA LEU A 62 -9.95 -1.89 10.01
C LEU A 62 -9.85 -1.04 8.74
N LEU A 63 -8.70 -1.03 8.08
CA LEU A 63 -8.46 -0.30 6.84
C LEU A 63 -9.38 -0.78 5.73
N HIS A 64 -9.56 -2.10 5.58
CA HIS A 64 -10.49 -2.67 4.61
C HIS A 64 -11.93 -2.20 4.85
N LYS A 65 -12.37 -2.10 6.12
CA LYS A 65 -13.70 -1.57 6.47
C LYS A 65 -13.85 -0.06 6.25
N MET A 66 -12.76 0.70 6.28
CA MET A 66 -12.79 2.14 6.02
C MET A 66 -12.95 2.47 4.53
N LEU A 67 -12.64 1.52 3.64
CA LEU A 67 -12.81 1.70 2.20
C LEU A 67 -14.29 1.59 1.83
N SER A 68 -14.79 2.60 1.12
CA SER A 68 -16.16 2.57 0.56
C SER A 68 -16.20 1.99 -0.85
N ASN A 69 -15.04 1.80 -1.48
CA ASN A 69 -14.90 1.31 -2.84
C ASN A 69 -13.84 0.21 -2.88
N GLU A 70 -14.28 -1.01 -3.17
CA GLU A 70 -13.44 -2.21 -3.26
C GLU A 70 -12.33 -2.09 -4.31
N ASN A 71 -12.50 -1.27 -5.36
CA ASN A 71 -11.47 -1.03 -6.37
C ASN A 71 -10.26 -0.24 -5.82
N GLN A 72 -10.35 0.26 -4.59
CA GLN A 72 -9.25 0.93 -3.88
C GLN A 72 -8.45 -0.03 -2.99
N PHE A 73 -8.89 -1.29 -2.90
CA PHE A 73 -8.20 -2.36 -2.20
C PHE A 73 -7.45 -3.25 -3.20
N VAL A 74 -6.23 -3.64 -2.84
CA VAL A 74 -5.43 -4.59 -3.61
C VAL A 74 -4.77 -5.55 -2.63
N GLU A 75 -5.16 -6.83 -2.70
CA GLU A 75 -4.47 -7.89 -1.99
C GLU A 75 -3.21 -8.30 -2.77
N VAL A 76 -2.08 -8.34 -2.08
CA VAL A 76 -0.81 -8.79 -2.65
C VAL A 76 -0.52 -10.17 -2.07
N HIS A 77 -0.63 -11.20 -2.90
CA HIS A 77 -0.30 -12.56 -2.51
C HIS A 77 1.21 -12.81 -2.56
N PRO A 78 1.71 -13.80 -1.80
CA PRO A 78 3.08 -14.25 -1.90
C PRO A 78 3.46 -14.60 -3.34
N LEU A 79 4.69 -14.26 -3.69
CA LEU A 79 5.25 -14.63 -4.98
C LEU A 79 5.43 -16.15 -5.03
N GLY A 80 4.97 -16.78 -6.11
CA GLY A 80 5.24 -18.21 -6.33
C GLY A 80 6.74 -18.47 -6.46
N GLU A 81 7.19 -19.66 -6.07
CA GLU A 81 8.62 -20.04 -6.01
C GLU A 81 9.35 -19.78 -7.34
N GLU A 82 8.77 -20.22 -8.46
CA GLU A 82 9.35 -20.03 -9.79
C GLU A 82 9.56 -18.54 -10.13
N LEU A 83 8.55 -17.72 -9.87
CA LEU A 83 8.63 -16.29 -10.15
C LEU A 83 9.57 -15.56 -9.18
N ALA A 84 9.65 -16.03 -7.93
CA ALA A 84 10.61 -15.53 -6.95
C ALA A 84 12.05 -15.82 -7.38
N GLU A 85 12.33 -17.05 -7.82
CA GLU A 85 13.64 -17.42 -8.34
C GLU A 85 14.02 -16.58 -9.57
N GLN A 86 13.12 -16.45 -10.54
CA GLN A 86 13.33 -15.62 -11.73
C GLN A 86 13.58 -14.15 -11.36
N THR A 87 12.82 -13.61 -10.41
CA THR A 87 12.97 -12.20 -9.98
C THR A 87 14.34 -11.97 -9.35
N VAL A 88 14.79 -12.88 -8.49
CA VAL A 88 16.12 -12.79 -7.85
C VAL A 88 17.23 -12.94 -8.89
N LYS A 89 17.12 -13.90 -9.82
CA LYS A 89 18.10 -14.08 -10.91
C LYS A 89 18.22 -12.82 -11.77
N CYS A 90 17.11 -12.28 -12.26
CA CYS A 90 17.10 -11.04 -13.02
C CYS A 90 17.74 -9.89 -12.25
N TRP A 91 17.45 -9.75 -10.95
CA TRP A 91 18.04 -8.70 -10.14
C TRP A 91 19.56 -8.87 -9.99
N LEU A 92 20.05 -10.09 -9.79
CA LEU A 92 21.49 -10.38 -9.67
C LEU A 92 22.24 -10.14 -10.99
N GLU A 93 21.67 -10.57 -12.12
CA GLU A 93 22.21 -10.31 -13.47
C GLU A 93 22.28 -8.80 -13.76
N MET A 94 21.22 -8.05 -13.44
CA MET A 94 21.19 -6.59 -13.62
C MET A 94 22.26 -5.86 -12.80
N ASN A 95 22.66 -6.42 -11.65
CA ASN A 95 23.70 -5.86 -10.78
C ASN A 95 25.09 -6.48 -11.02
N GLY A 96 25.24 -7.36 -12.03
CA GLY A 96 26.52 -7.97 -12.42
C GLY A 96 27.11 -8.89 -11.35
N VAL A 97 26.27 -9.48 -10.49
CA VAL A 97 26.69 -10.43 -9.45
C VAL A 97 26.90 -11.83 -10.03
N ILE A 98 26.14 -12.16 -11.07
CA ILE A 98 26.24 -13.37 -11.89
C ILE A 98 26.22 -13.01 -13.38
#